data_AF-A0A8H5FPS4-F1
#
_entry.id   AF-A0A8H5FPS4-F1
#
_cell.length_a   1.000
_cell.length_b   1.000
_cell.length_c   1.000
_cell.angle_alpha   90.00
_cell.angle_beta   90.00
_cell.angle_gamma   90.00
#
_symmetry.space_group_name_H-M   'P 1'
#
loop_
_entity.id
_entity.type
_entity.pdbx_description
1 polymer ?
#
loop_
_entity_poly.entity_id
_entity_poly.type
_entity_poly.pdbx_seq_one_letter_code
_entity_poly.pdbx_strand_id
1 'polypeptide(L)'
;MQCWTSSELMIDWLINHFDPQTREKAQGRHRALFMDGHSFHFMEPVIAFALENDIVIIGYPPHCTHALQGLDIVCFAKFKAQLKKAVVNFEEQHGQAVSKADFMGVFGTAFNELFDSDTIRAAWKATGLHPFDPSVIKPEQMKPAEAHSSIPLPLLIAKEKECMEEPNWNLINMSSDPVQYTRKEPMGRQIGQLTIALSEAKTLVDVHRENEEAWAAQAVLQDLQLKKMKRVIVAQEERKKDKGDKDNTSLPGPSEGYGRIWSAEDILELKRKKWEGEEQEAREKKERVKNKEDMKIKKAAFEAEWKKIIEGHKRAVDKWNEECRQLKENGAKKKDWPRKPTHISKKDLSVKWFGTSKKSSQEVVGDDKGATGGEGDKESNKEDEPVDVQNDFDED
;
A
#
# COMPACT_ATOMS: atom_id res chain seq x y z
N MET A 1 2.92 11.48 -17.58
CA MET A 1 3.13 12.33 -16.39
C MET A 1 1.85 12.25 -15.58
N GLN A 2 1.78 11.33 -14.62
CA GLN A 2 0.63 11.25 -13.71
C GLN A 2 0.79 12.37 -12.69
N CYS A 3 -0.05 13.41 -12.80
CA CYS A 3 -0.16 14.43 -11.76
C CYS A 3 -1.01 13.81 -10.65
N TRP A 4 -0.41 13.56 -9.49
CA TRP A 4 -1.15 13.10 -8.33
C TRP A 4 -1.85 14.30 -7.71
N THR A 5 -3.16 14.19 -7.48
CA THR A 5 -3.93 15.20 -6.75
C THR A 5 -3.35 15.33 -5.34
N SER A 6 -3.02 16.56 -4.91
CA SER A 6 -2.55 16.86 -3.56
C SER A 6 -3.60 17.67 -2.81
N SER A 7 -3.46 17.76 -1.49
CA SER A 7 -4.30 18.65 -0.67
C SER A 7 -4.13 20.13 -1.02
N GLU A 8 -2.94 20.53 -1.47
CA GLU A 8 -2.65 21.89 -1.96
C GLU A 8 -3.50 22.23 -3.19
N LEU A 9 -3.63 21.27 -4.13
CA LEU A 9 -4.49 21.46 -5.30
C LEU A 9 -5.97 21.48 -4.94
N MET A 10 -6.39 20.69 -3.95
CA MET A 10 -7.78 20.68 -3.47
C MET A 10 -8.17 22.02 -2.86
N ILE A 11 -7.33 22.57 -1.97
CA ILE A 11 -7.62 23.87 -1.35
C ILE A 11 -7.54 25.01 -2.37
N ASP A 12 -6.57 24.99 -3.28
CA ASP A 12 -6.46 25.98 -4.35
C ASP A 12 -7.72 25.98 -5.23
N TRP A 13 -8.20 24.80 -5.62
CA TRP A 13 -9.45 24.66 -6.37
C TRP A 13 -10.67 25.15 -5.57
N LEU A 14 -10.74 24.84 -4.28
CA LEU A 14 -11.86 25.27 -3.43
C LEU A 14 -11.93 26.80 -3.31
N ILE A 15 -10.78 27.45 -3.13
CA ILE A 15 -10.63 28.91 -2.98
C ILE A 15 -10.85 29.63 -4.32
N ASN A 16 -10.18 29.18 -5.39
CA ASN A 16 -10.10 29.94 -6.63
C ASN A 16 -11.22 29.60 -7.63
N HIS A 17 -11.88 28.45 -7.48
CA HIS A 17 -12.90 28.00 -8.43
C HIS A 17 -14.24 27.73 -7.77
N PHE A 18 -14.31 26.86 -6.76
CA PHE A 18 -15.60 26.43 -6.22
C PHE A 18 -16.32 27.56 -5.45
N ASP A 19 -15.66 28.22 -4.49
CA ASP A 19 -16.30 29.30 -3.72
C ASP A 19 -16.78 30.44 -4.63
N PRO A 20 -15.94 31.04 -5.51
CA PRO A 20 -16.36 32.17 -6.34
C PRO A 20 -17.53 31.84 -7.27
N GLN A 21 -17.57 30.62 -7.81
CA GLN A 21 -18.61 30.22 -8.78
C GLN A 21 -19.95 29.84 -8.12
N THR A 22 -19.95 29.55 -6.82
CA THR A 22 -21.15 29.07 -6.10
C THR A 22 -21.69 30.08 -5.10
N ARG A 23 -20.86 30.99 -4.57
CA ARG A 23 -21.22 31.93 -3.50
C ARG A 23 -22.39 32.83 -3.88
N GLU A 24 -22.32 33.47 -5.05
CA GLU A 24 -23.41 34.34 -5.53
C GLU A 24 -24.70 33.55 -5.81
N LYS A 25 -24.58 32.33 -6.34
CA LYS A 25 -25.73 31.46 -6.64
C LYS A 25 -26.43 30.98 -5.36
N ALA A 26 -25.68 30.84 -4.27
CA ALA A 26 -26.22 30.39 -2.99
C ALA A 26 -27.03 31.47 -2.27
N GLN A 27 -26.73 32.76 -2.51
CA GLN A 27 -27.42 33.91 -1.89
C GLN A 27 -27.42 33.82 -0.35
N GLY A 28 -26.27 33.49 0.24
CA GLY A 28 -26.09 33.36 1.69
C GLY A 28 -26.61 32.06 2.29
N ARG A 29 -27.08 31.10 1.48
CA ARG A 29 -27.42 29.75 1.94
C ARG A 29 -26.19 28.85 1.99
N HIS A 30 -26.25 27.83 2.85
CA HIS A 30 -25.25 26.76 2.84
C HIS A 30 -25.16 26.06 1.49
N ARG A 31 -23.94 25.66 1.13
CA ARG A 31 -23.62 24.95 -0.11
C ARG A 31 -23.13 23.55 0.23
N ALA A 32 -23.72 22.53 -0.35
CA ALA A 32 -23.26 21.16 -0.16
C ALA A 32 -22.27 20.76 -1.27
N LEU A 33 -21.10 20.27 -0.87
CA LEU A 33 -20.07 19.72 -1.76
C LEU A 33 -19.94 18.22 -1.48
N PHE A 34 -20.38 17.41 -2.44
CA PHE A 34 -20.31 15.95 -2.34
C PHE A 34 -19.02 15.43 -2.98
N MET A 35 -18.25 14.64 -2.24
CA MET A 35 -16.94 14.12 -2.68
C MET A 35 -16.77 12.66 -2.28
N ASP A 36 -15.85 11.96 -2.95
CA ASP A 36 -15.47 10.61 -2.53
C ASP A 36 -14.65 10.63 -1.22
N GLY A 37 -14.35 9.44 -0.71
CA GLY A 37 -13.63 9.25 0.56
C GLY A 37 -12.12 9.52 0.50
N HIS A 38 -11.59 10.18 -0.54
CA HIS A 38 -10.15 10.39 -0.67
C HIS A 38 -9.61 11.28 0.46
N SER A 39 -8.48 10.87 1.07
CA SER A 39 -7.94 11.48 2.30
C SER A 39 -7.64 12.99 2.19
N PHE A 40 -7.25 13.48 1.02
CA PHE A 40 -7.01 14.90 0.75
C PHE A 40 -8.26 15.79 0.90
N HIS A 41 -9.48 15.25 0.74
CA HIS A 41 -10.72 16.01 0.89
C HIS A 41 -11.01 16.41 2.34
N PHE A 42 -10.42 15.70 3.31
CA PHE A 42 -10.70 15.86 4.73
C PHE A 42 -9.51 16.38 5.52
N MET A 43 -8.56 17.05 4.84
CA MET A 43 -7.47 17.72 5.53
C MET A 43 -7.95 19.00 6.21
N GLU A 44 -7.31 19.33 7.33
CA GLU A 44 -7.69 20.46 8.19
C GLU A 44 -7.83 21.79 7.44
N PRO A 45 -6.91 22.19 6.53
CA PRO A 45 -7.05 23.45 5.80
C PRO A 45 -8.29 23.51 4.89
N VAL A 46 -8.68 22.37 4.31
CA VAL A 46 -9.86 22.27 3.43
C VAL A 46 -11.14 22.38 4.26
N ILE A 47 -11.20 21.69 5.39
CA ILE A 47 -12.35 21.72 6.30
C ILE A 47 -12.51 23.10 6.93
N ALA A 48 -11.42 23.72 7.39
CA ALA A 48 -11.44 25.06 7.99
C ALA A 48 -12.00 26.09 6.99
N PHE A 49 -11.48 26.11 5.76
CA PHE A 49 -11.97 27.03 4.73
C PHE A 49 -13.45 26.78 4.39
N ALA A 50 -13.86 25.51 4.29
CA ALA A 50 -15.25 25.17 4.00
C ALA A 50 -16.21 25.67 5.09
N LEU A 51 -15.86 25.48 6.37
CA LEU A 51 -16.64 25.95 7.51
C LEU A 51 -16.76 27.48 7.54
N GLU A 52 -15.66 28.20 7.31
CA GLU A 52 -15.65 29.67 7.28
C GLU A 52 -16.50 30.27 6.16
N ASN A 53 -16.75 29.49 5.09
CA ASN A 53 -17.48 29.93 3.91
C ASN A 53 -18.86 29.25 3.75
N ASP A 54 -19.44 28.68 4.81
CA ASP A 54 -20.77 28.04 4.77
C ASP A 54 -20.87 26.89 3.74
N ILE A 55 -19.77 26.18 3.49
CA ILE A 55 -19.69 25.01 2.61
C ILE A 55 -19.68 23.74 3.47
N VAL A 56 -20.67 22.89 3.25
CA VAL A 56 -20.82 21.58 3.90
C VAL A 56 -20.21 20.52 3.00
N ILE A 57 -19.09 19.93 3.42
CA ILE A 57 -18.47 18.80 2.73
C ILE A 57 -19.15 17.50 3.15
N ILE A 58 -19.63 16.73 2.17
CA ILE A 58 -20.29 15.43 2.39
C ILE A 58 -19.50 14.36 1.64
N GLY A 59 -18.89 13.45 2.41
CA GLY A 59 -18.20 12.28 1.87
C GLY A 59 -19.18 11.16 1.53
N TYR A 60 -19.04 10.54 0.35
CA TYR A 60 -19.75 9.30 0.05
C TYR A 60 -19.22 8.15 0.94
N PRO A 61 -20.09 7.21 1.36
CA PRO A 61 -19.63 5.98 1.96
C PRO A 61 -18.62 5.24 1.07
N PRO A 62 -17.64 4.52 1.65
CA PRO A 62 -16.67 3.76 0.89
C PRO A 62 -17.34 2.79 -0.09
N HIS A 63 -16.78 2.64 -1.29
CA HIS A 63 -17.28 1.74 -2.32
C HIS A 63 -18.72 2.02 -2.78
N CYS A 64 -19.23 3.25 -2.65
CA CYS A 64 -20.56 3.64 -3.14
C CYS A 64 -20.55 4.60 -4.34
N THR A 65 -19.39 4.82 -4.97
CA THR A 65 -19.24 5.71 -6.14
C THR A 65 -20.19 5.34 -7.28
N HIS A 66 -20.36 4.03 -7.56
CA HIS A 66 -21.26 3.53 -8.61
C HIS A 66 -22.75 3.75 -8.33
N ALA A 67 -23.12 4.14 -7.11
CA ALA A 67 -24.50 4.36 -6.69
C ALA A 67 -24.80 5.84 -6.41
N LEU A 68 -23.84 6.57 -5.81
CA LEU A 68 -24.07 7.92 -5.30
C LEU A 68 -23.34 9.02 -6.08
N GLN A 69 -22.34 8.69 -6.90
CA GLN A 69 -21.55 9.68 -7.62
C GLN A 69 -22.13 9.91 -9.03
N GLY A 70 -22.96 10.95 -9.17
CA GLY A 70 -23.66 11.25 -10.42
C GLY A 70 -22.73 11.49 -11.62
N LEU A 71 -21.52 11.99 -11.34
CA LEU A 71 -20.48 12.13 -12.36
C LEU A 71 -20.11 10.78 -12.99
N ASP A 72 -19.90 9.73 -12.19
CA ASP A 72 -19.54 8.41 -12.71
C ASP A 72 -20.72 7.69 -13.35
N ILE A 73 -21.90 7.79 -12.74
CA ILE A 73 -23.10 7.06 -13.20
C ILE A 73 -23.59 7.59 -14.54
N VAL A 74 -23.58 8.91 -14.73
CA VAL A 74 -24.22 9.54 -15.89
C VAL A 74 -23.21 10.30 -16.74
N CYS A 75 -22.50 11.25 -16.16
CA CYS A 75 -21.72 12.21 -16.93
C CYS A 75 -20.53 11.55 -17.65
N PHE A 76 -19.69 10.79 -16.95
CA PHE A 76 -18.48 10.21 -17.54
C PHE A 76 -18.78 9.12 -18.57
N ALA A 77 -19.85 8.33 -18.37
CA ALA A 77 -20.28 7.35 -19.36
C ALA A 77 -20.63 8.02 -20.70
N LYS A 78 -21.42 9.10 -20.66
CA LYS A 78 -21.77 9.86 -21.86
C LYS A 78 -20.59 10.67 -22.41
N PHE A 79 -19.74 11.19 -21.53
CA PHE A 79 -18.57 11.97 -21.90
C PHE A 79 -17.57 11.18 -22.70
N LYS A 80 -17.31 9.92 -22.32
CA LYS A 80 -16.44 9.03 -23.10
C LYS A 80 -16.92 8.87 -24.54
N ALA A 81 -18.23 8.76 -24.74
CA ALA A 81 -18.81 8.65 -26.08
C ALA A 81 -18.68 9.95 -26.88
N GLN A 82 -18.95 11.11 -26.27
CA GLN A 82 -18.80 12.41 -26.94
C GLN A 82 -17.34 12.77 -27.22
N LEU A 83 -16.44 12.49 -26.27
CA LEU A 83 -15.01 12.68 -26.46
C LEU A 83 -14.51 11.82 -27.63
N LYS A 84 -14.96 10.56 -27.74
CA LYS A 84 -14.62 9.72 -28.90
C LYS A 84 -15.08 10.33 -30.22
N LYS A 85 -16.31 10.89 -30.29
CA LYS A 85 -16.79 11.58 -31.49
C LYS A 85 -15.98 12.84 -31.79
N ALA A 86 -15.65 13.64 -30.78
CA ALA A 86 -14.84 14.85 -30.96
C ALA A 86 -13.42 14.51 -31.48
N VAL A 87 -12.82 13.42 -31.00
CA VAL A 87 -11.54 12.90 -31.50
C VAL A 87 -11.66 12.51 -32.97
N VAL A 88 -12.66 11.69 -33.34
CA VAL A 88 -12.86 11.25 -34.73
C VAL A 88 -13.07 12.46 -35.66
N ASN A 89 -13.92 13.41 -35.27
CA ASN A 89 -14.16 14.62 -36.06
C ASN A 89 -12.88 15.45 -36.23
N PHE A 90 -12.05 15.56 -35.19
CA PHE A 90 -10.77 16.27 -35.28
C PHE A 90 -9.82 15.59 -36.27
N GLU A 91 -9.70 14.26 -36.19
CA GLU A 91 -8.86 13.46 -37.07
C GLU A 91 -9.31 13.54 -38.53
N GLU A 92 -10.62 13.50 -38.79
CA GLU A 92 -11.19 13.68 -40.13
C GLU A 92 -10.94 15.09 -40.70
N GLN A 93 -11.03 16.13 -39.87
CA GLN A 93 -10.84 17.52 -40.32
C GLN A 93 -9.36 17.89 -40.56
N HIS A 94 -8.46 17.38 -39.74
CA HIS A 94 -7.05 17.77 -39.74
C HIS A 94 -6.13 16.73 -40.37
N GLY A 95 -6.62 15.51 -40.63
CA GLY A 95 -5.83 14.42 -41.21
C GLY A 95 -4.71 13.91 -40.30
N GLN A 96 -4.79 14.17 -38.99
CA GLN A 96 -3.78 13.78 -38.01
C GLN A 96 -4.42 13.39 -36.67
N ALA A 97 -3.74 12.51 -35.93
CA ALA A 97 -4.13 12.14 -34.58
C ALA A 97 -4.05 13.33 -33.61
N VAL A 98 -4.90 13.32 -32.57
CA VAL A 98 -4.93 14.37 -31.54
C VAL A 98 -3.62 14.41 -30.76
N SER A 99 -2.91 15.54 -30.83
CA SER A 99 -1.68 15.74 -30.05
C SER A 99 -1.99 16.25 -28.63
N LYS A 100 -0.95 16.31 -27.78
CA LYS A 100 -1.07 16.91 -26.44
C LYS A 100 -1.47 18.39 -26.48
N ALA A 101 -1.06 19.12 -27.52
CA ALA A 101 -1.42 20.53 -27.68
C ALA A 101 -2.90 20.70 -28.07
N ASP A 102 -3.43 19.74 -28.85
CA ASP A 102 -4.81 19.77 -29.35
C ASP A 102 -5.82 19.23 -28.33
N PHE A 103 -5.35 18.36 -27.42
CA PHE A 103 -6.20 17.64 -26.46
C PHE A 103 -7.15 18.56 -25.70
N MET A 104 -6.68 19.71 -25.21
CA MET A 104 -7.52 20.64 -24.45
C MET A 104 -8.66 21.22 -25.30
N GLY A 105 -8.43 21.46 -26.59
CA GLY A 105 -9.46 21.92 -27.52
C GLY A 105 -10.51 20.83 -27.77
N VAL A 106 -10.07 19.62 -28.09
CA VAL A 106 -10.96 18.47 -28.33
C VAL A 106 -11.76 18.11 -27.08
N PHE A 107 -11.10 18.10 -25.92
CA PHE A 107 -11.73 17.90 -24.62
C PHE A 107 -12.77 18.97 -24.34
N GLY A 108 -12.42 20.25 -24.54
CA GLY A 108 -13.32 21.39 -24.31
C GLY A 108 -14.59 21.32 -25.17
N THR A 109 -14.46 20.92 -26.44
CA THR A 109 -15.61 20.72 -27.34
C THR A 109 -16.57 19.66 -26.78
N ALA A 110 -16.05 18.47 -26.43
CA ALA A 110 -16.88 17.42 -25.85
C ALA A 110 -17.46 17.80 -24.48
N PHE A 111 -16.71 18.58 -23.69
CA PHE A 111 -17.12 19.00 -22.35
C PHE A 111 -18.28 19.99 -22.41
N ASN A 112 -18.16 21.02 -23.24
CA ASN A 112 -19.18 22.05 -23.39
C ASN A 112 -20.47 21.52 -24.01
N GLU A 113 -20.39 20.49 -24.86
CA GLU A 113 -21.56 19.85 -25.45
C GLU A 113 -22.32 18.98 -24.44
N LEU A 114 -21.60 18.29 -23.53
CA LEU A 114 -22.23 17.32 -22.63
C LEU A 114 -22.65 17.90 -21.29
N PHE A 115 -21.82 18.75 -20.67
CA PHE A 115 -22.05 19.23 -19.31
C PHE A 115 -23.06 20.38 -19.27
N ASP A 116 -24.23 20.14 -19.87
CA ASP A 116 -25.37 21.03 -19.88
C ASP A 116 -26.25 20.86 -18.62
N SER A 117 -27.21 21.78 -18.45
CA SER A 117 -28.13 21.74 -17.30
C SER A 117 -28.93 20.44 -17.23
N ASP A 118 -29.33 19.87 -18.38
CA ASP A 118 -30.21 18.71 -18.43
C ASP A 118 -29.47 17.43 -18.04
N THR A 119 -28.23 17.25 -18.50
CA THR A 119 -27.38 16.13 -18.11
C THR A 119 -27.01 16.20 -16.64
N ILE A 120 -26.69 17.39 -16.12
CA ILE A 120 -26.42 17.58 -14.69
C ILE A 120 -27.66 17.27 -13.85
N ARG A 121 -28.85 17.76 -14.22
CA ARG A 121 -30.11 17.43 -13.52
C ARG A 121 -30.43 15.94 -13.59
N ALA A 122 -30.17 15.28 -14.72
CA ALA A 122 -30.33 13.84 -14.85
C ALA A 122 -29.39 13.06 -13.92
N ALA A 123 -28.13 13.51 -13.76
CA ALA A 123 -27.18 12.92 -12.83
C ALA A 123 -27.63 13.05 -11.36
N TRP A 124 -28.17 14.20 -10.98
CA TRP A 124 -28.74 14.41 -9.65
C TRP A 124 -29.98 13.55 -9.39
N LYS A 125 -30.84 13.37 -10.40
CA LYS A 125 -32.01 12.51 -10.29
C LYS A 125 -31.63 11.03 -10.19
N ALA A 126 -30.62 10.60 -10.95
CA ALA A 126 -30.14 9.20 -10.95
C ALA A 126 -29.49 8.79 -9.62
N THR A 127 -28.98 9.74 -8.85
CA THR A 127 -28.42 9.51 -7.50
C THR A 127 -29.46 9.67 -6.39
N GLY A 128 -30.68 10.12 -6.72
CA GLY A 128 -31.71 10.41 -5.73
C GLY A 128 -31.38 11.60 -4.83
N LEU A 129 -30.40 12.44 -5.19
CA LEU A 129 -29.99 13.59 -4.38
C LEU A 129 -30.84 14.84 -4.69
N HIS A 130 -31.21 15.05 -5.96
CA HIS A 130 -32.10 16.14 -6.32
C HIS A 130 -33.01 15.81 -7.53
N PRO A 131 -34.35 15.76 -7.34
CA PRO A 131 -35.06 15.78 -6.05
C PRO A 131 -34.61 14.65 -5.13
N PHE A 132 -34.72 14.85 -3.81
CA PHE A 132 -34.35 13.82 -2.85
C PHE A 132 -35.31 12.63 -2.94
N ASP A 133 -34.78 11.47 -3.32
CA ASP A 133 -35.52 10.22 -3.47
C ASP A 133 -34.61 9.01 -3.15
N PRO A 134 -34.65 8.49 -1.91
CA PRO A 134 -33.86 7.33 -1.50
C PRO A 134 -34.19 6.04 -2.26
N SER A 135 -35.39 5.94 -2.86
CA SER A 135 -35.85 4.72 -3.53
C SER A 135 -35.13 4.43 -4.84
N VAL A 136 -34.43 5.43 -5.38
CA VAL A 136 -33.62 5.30 -6.61
C VAL A 136 -32.45 4.35 -6.41
N ILE A 137 -31.88 4.31 -5.19
CA ILE A 137 -30.77 3.42 -4.85
C ILE A 137 -31.33 2.06 -4.45
N LYS A 138 -31.09 1.07 -5.30
CA LYS A 138 -31.63 -0.28 -5.07
C LYS A 138 -30.74 -1.06 -4.08
N PRO A 139 -31.31 -1.98 -3.28
CA PRO A 139 -30.54 -2.81 -2.35
C PRO A 139 -29.39 -3.58 -3.01
N GLU A 140 -29.53 -3.97 -4.28
CA GLU A 140 -28.48 -4.66 -5.03
C GLU A 140 -27.25 -3.79 -5.27
N GLN A 141 -27.41 -2.47 -5.39
CA GLN A 141 -26.31 -1.52 -5.55
C GLN A 141 -25.57 -1.27 -4.21
N MET A 142 -26.21 -1.59 -3.10
CA MET A 142 -25.67 -1.47 -1.74
C MET A 142 -25.08 -2.79 -1.23
N LYS A 143 -25.12 -3.87 -2.03
CA LYS A 143 -24.43 -5.12 -1.68
C LYS A 143 -22.94 -4.83 -1.58
N PRO A 144 -22.26 -5.30 -0.51
CA PRO A 144 -20.81 -5.28 -0.47
C PRO A 144 -20.28 -5.92 -1.75
N ALA A 145 -19.24 -5.34 -2.36
CA ALA A 145 -18.54 -6.02 -3.43
C ALA A 145 -18.21 -7.44 -2.93
N GLU A 146 -18.75 -8.46 -3.60
CA GLU A 146 -18.42 -9.83 -3.24
C GLU A 146 -16.90 -9.94 -3.29
N ALA A 147 -16.29 -10.33 -2.17
CA ALA A 147 -14.89 -10.63 -2.18
C ALA A 147 -14.70 -11.76 -3.19
N HIS A 148 -14.19 -11.43 -4.38
CA HIS A 148 -13.57 -12.39 -5.30
C HIS A 148 -12.25 -12.86 -4.67
N SER A 149 -12.29 -13.32 -3.43
CA SER A 149 -11.30 -14.23 -2.90
C SER A 149 -11.48 -15.51 -3.70
N SER A 150 -10.50 -15.82 -4.54
CA SER A 150 -10.40 -17.07 -5.30
C SER A 150 -10.20 -18.31 -4.40
N ILE A 151 -10.46 -18.17 -3.10
CA ILE A 151 -10.53 -19.25 -2.14
C ILE A 151 -12.01 -19.39 -1.78
N PRO A 152 -12.72 -20.41 -2.28
CA PRO A 152 -14.09 -20.66 -1.85
C PRO A 152 -14.04 -20.90 -0.34
N LEU A 153 -14.63 -19.98 0.42
CA LEU A 153 -15.01 -20.27 1.80
C LEU A 153 -15.90 -21.52 1.76
N PRO A 154 -15.72 -22.50 2.66
CA PRO A 154 -16.58 -23.65 2.72
C PRO A 154 -18.02 -23.14 2.85
N LEU A 155 -18.89 -23.57 1.94
CA LEU A 155 -20.33 -23.37 2.07
C LEU A 155 -20.72 -23.87 3.46
N LEU A 156 -21.19 -22.96 4.31
CA LEU A 156 -21.80 -23.32 5.58
C LEU A 156 -22.96 -24.24 5.25
N ILE A 157 -23.02 -25.43 5.86
CA ILE A 157 -24.27 -26.17 5.90
C ILE A 157 -25.24 -25.23 6.62
N ALA A 158 -26.18 -24.67 5.86
CA ALA A 158 -27.18 -23.79 6.44
C ALA A 158 -27.87 -24.56 7.56
N LYS A 159 -28.18 -23.86 8.66
CA LYS A 159 -29.02 -24.41 9.72
C LYS A 159 -30.41 -24.64 9.14
N GLU A 160 -30.60 -25.74 8.41
CA GLU A 160 -31.92 -26.26 8.16
C GLU A 160 -32.46 -26.65 9.53
N LYS A 161 -33.38 -25.84 10.02
CA LYS A 161 -34.11 -26.10 11.24
C LYS A 161 -35.11 -27.18 10.86
N GLU A 162 -34.64 -28.42 10.70
CA GLU A 162 -35.53 -29.56 10.61
C GLU A 162 -36.39 -29.54 11.87
N CYS A 163 -37.68 -29.34 11.66
CA CYS A 163 -38.68 -29.33 12.71
C CYS A 163 -38.93 -30.78 13.12
N MET A 164 -38.00 -31.35 13.88
CA MET A 164 -38.18 -32.66 14.50
C MET A 164 -39.26 -32.55 15.57
N GLU A 165 -40.17 -33.53 15.61
CA GLU A 165 -41.19 -33.61 16.66
C GLU A 165 -40.51 -33.89 18.01
N GLU A 166 -40.81 -33.07 19.02
CA GLU A 166 -40.26 -33.27 20.37
C GLU A 166 -40.94 -34.49 21.04
N PRO A 167 -40.17 -35.35 21.75
CA PRO A 167 -40.74 -36.44 22.51
C PRO A 167 -41.79 -35.95 23.51
N ASN A 168 -42.86 -36.72 23.72
CA ASN A 168 -43.89 -36.35 24.69
C ASN A 168 -43.41 -36.56 26.13
N TRP A 169 -42.77 -35.55 26.69
CA TRP A 169 -42.24 -35.54 28.07
C TRP A 169 -43.33 -35.59 29.16
N ASN A 170 -44.60 -35.29 28.83
CA ASN A 170 -45.69 -35.33 29.80
C ASN A 170 -45.99 -36.75 30.31
N LEU A 171 -45.53 -37.78 29.60
CA LEU A 171 -45.69 -39.19 29.99
C LEU A 171 -44.93 -39.56 31.28
N ILE A 172 -44.01 -38.71 31.75
CA ILE A 172 -43.18 -38.95 32.94
C ILE A 172 -43.87 -38.48 34.23
N ASN A 173 -44.80 -37.52 34.14
CA ASN A 173 -45.41 -36.84 35.29
C ASN A 173 -46.78 -37.41 35.70
N MET A 174 -47.01 -38.71 35.52
CA MET A 174 -48.32 -39.33 35.73
C MET A 174 -48.60 -39.71 37.19
N SER A 175 -49.89 -39.64 37.58
CA SER A 175 -50.39 -39.96 38.92
C SER A 175 -50.08 -41.40 39.33
N SER A 176 -49.55 -41.58 40.53
CA SER A 176 -49.18 -42.88 41.12
C SER A 176 -50.35 -43.65 41.74
N ASP A 177 -51.59 -43.31 41.38
CA ASP A 177 -52.79 -43.92 41.98
C ASP A 177 -52.93 -45.41 41.60
N PRO A 178 -52.84 -46.35 42.57
CA PRO A 178 -52.89 -47.79 42.31
C PRO A 178 -54.17 -48.26 41.61
N VAL A 179 -55.27 -47.50 41.72
CA VAL A 179 -56.57 -47.85 41.13
C VAL A 179 -56.52 -47.85 39.59
N GLN A 180 -55.67 -47.00 39.00
CA GLN A 180 -55.53 -46.88 37.54
C GLN A 180 -54.77 -48.05 36.90
N TYR A 181 -54.08 -48.86 37.71
CA TYR A 181 -53.24 -49.97 37.25
C TYR A 181 -53.90 -51.36 37.45
N THR A 182 -55.17 -51.40 37.83
CA THR A 182 -55.90 -52.64 38.13
C THR A 182 -56.23 -53.49 36.89
N ARG A 183 -56.09 -52.95 35.66
CA ARG A 183 -56.31 -53.66 34.39
C ARG A 183 -55.02 -53.71 33.56
N LYS A 184 -54.71 -54.87 32.96
CA LYS A 184 -53.47 -55.10 32.17
C LYS A 184 -53.41 -54.32 30.85
N GLU A 185 -54.55 -54.05 30.22
CA GLU A 185 -54.61 -53.37 28.91
C GLU A 185 -54.17 -51.90 28.93
N PRO A 186 -54.64 -51.03 29.87
CA PRO A 186 -54.15 -49.65 30.00
C PRO A 186 -52.64 -49.57 30.26
N MET A 187 -52.13 -50.46 31.10
CA MET A 187 -50.69 -50.55 31.42
C MET A 187 -49.86 -50.94 30.19
N GLY A 188 -50.33 -51.90 29.38
CA GLY A 188 -49.68 -52.27 28.12
C GLY A 188 -49.64 -51.13 27.10
N ARG A 189 -50.74 -50.37 26.98
CA ARG A 189 -50.77 -49.15 26.13
C ARG A 189 -49.79 -48.09 26.61
N GLN A 190 -49.71 -47.88 27.92
CA GLN A 190 -48.80 -46.89 28.51
C GLN A 190 -47.32 -47.28 28.31
N ILE A 191 -46.97 -48.55 28.53
CA ILE A 191 -45.62 -49.05 28.26
C ILE A 191 -45.29 -48.88 26.77
N GLY A 192 -46.24 -49.14 25.88
CA GLY A 192 -46.08 -48.89 24.44
C GLY A 192 -45.79 -47.43 24.12
N GLN A 193 -46.56 -46.49 24.69
CA GLN A 193 -46.35 -45.05 24.50
C GLN A 193 -45.01 -44.56 25.03
N LEU A 194 -44.60 -45.01 26.22
CA LEU A 194 -43.29 -44.69 26.80
C LEU A 194 -42.13 -45.27 25.97
N THR A 195 -42.31 -46.47 25.40
CA THR A 195 -41.30 -47.10 24.55
C THR A 195 -41.10 -46.31 23.25
N ILE A 196 -42.18 -45.84 22.64
CA ILE A 196 -42.12 -44.99 21.44
C ILE A 196 -41.43 -43.66 21.75
N ALA A 197 -41.86 -42.95 22.80
CA ALA A 197 -41.27 -41.66 23.19
C ALA A 197 -39.78 -41.78 23.55
N LEU A 198 -39.38 -42.89 24.19
CA LEU A 198 -37.97 -43.16 24.49
C LEU A 198 -37.14 -43.44 23.23
N SER A 199 -37.72 -44.14 22.25
CA SER A 199 -37.08 -44.38 20.95
C SER A 199 -36.86 -43.07 20.20
N GLU A 200 -37.86 -42.19 20.18
CA GLU A 200 -37.79 -40.86 19.56
C GLU A 200 -36.72 -39.98 20.24
N ALA A 201 -36.71 -39.95 21.58
CA ALA A 201 -35.71 -39.20 22.34
C ALA A 201 -34.27 -39.68 22.05
N LYS A 202 -34.08 -41.01 21.91
CA LYS A 202 -32.77 -41.57 21.58
C LYS A 202 -32.32 -41.14 20.18
N THR A 203 -33.19 -41.24 19.17
CA THR A 203 -32.89 -40.79 17.80
C THR A 203 -32.53 -39.30 17.78
N LEU A 204 -33.25 -38.48 18.54
CA LEU A 204 -32.98 -37.05 18.63
C LEU A 204 -31.59 -36.75 19.23
N VAL A 205 -31.21 -37.47 20.30
CA VAL A 205 -29.88 -37.33 20.92
C VAL A 205 -28.76 -37.78 19.98
N ASP A 206 -28.94 -38.90 19.27
CA ASP A 206 -27.95 -39.40 18.33
C ASP A 206 -27.72 -38.41 17.17
N VAL A 207 -28.80 -37.84 16.60
CA VAL A 207 -28.72 -36.80 15.55
C VAL A 207 -28.08 -35.52 16.08
N HIS A 208 -28.41 -35.07 17.29
CA HIS A 208 -27.78 -33.90 17.88
C HIS A 208 -26.27 -34.09 18.07
N ARG A 209 -25.83 -35.26 18.53
CA ARG A 209 -24.41 -35.58 18.67
C ARG A 209 -23.68 -35.53 17.32
N GLU A 210 -24.24 -36.16 16.29
CA GLU A 210 -23.64 -36.14 14.94
C GLU A 210 -23.58 -34.72 14.38
N ASN A 211 -24.60 -33.90 14.62
CA ASN A 211 -24.58 -32.50 14.26
C ASN A 211 -23.47 -31.73 15.01
N GLU A 212 -23.35 -31.88 16.34
CA GLU A 212 -22.29 -31.24 17.12
C GLU A 212 -20.89 -31.60 16.61
N GLU A 213 -20.66 -32.86 16.26
CA GLU A 213 -19.41 -33.33 15.65
C GLU A 213 -19.14 -32.66 14.29
N ALA A 214 -20.16 -32.57 13.43
CA ALA A 214 -20.06 -31.88 12.15
C ALA A 214 -19.75 -30.38 12.31
N TRP A 215 -20.40 -29.71 13.27
CA TRP A 215 -20.15 -28.30 13.59
C TRP A 215 -18.75 -28.07 14.14
N ALA A 216 -18.28 -28.93 15.04
CA ALA A 216 -16.92 -28.86 15.56
C ALA A 216 -15.87 -29.01 14.45
N ALA A 217 -16.08 -29.96 13.53
CA ALA A 217 -15.21 -30.15 12.37
C ALA A 217 -15.19 -28.92 11.44
N GLN A 218 -16.35 -28.32 11.18
CA GLN A 218 -16.45 -27.08 10.40
C GLN A 218 -15.72 -25.90 11.06
N ALA A 219 -15.86 -25.74 12.38
CA ALA A 219 -15.17 -24.68 13.12
C ALA A 219 -13.65 -24.81 13.04
N VAL A 220 -13.11 -26.04 13.12
CA VAL A 220 -11.68 -26.31 12.96
C VAL A 220 -11.19 -25.96 11.55
N LEU A 221 -11.96 -26.34 10.52
CA LEU A 221 -11.63 -25.99 9.13
C LEU A 221 -11.61 -24.47 8.90
N GLN A 222 -12.57 -23.74 9.47
CA GLN A 222 -12.60 -22.27 9.39
C GLN A 222 -11.38 -21.64 10.08
N ASP A 223 -11.03 -22.09 11.29
CA ASP A 223 -9.86 -21.58 12.01
C ASP A 223 -8.56 -21.83 11.24
N LEU A 224 -8.40 -23.01 10.64
CA LEU A 224 -7.24 -23.33 9.79
C LEU A 224 -7.15 -22.40 8.56
N GLN A 225 -8.28 -22.12 7.91
CA GLN A 225 -8.33 -21.20 6.77
C GLN A 225 -8.04 -19.76 7.19
N LEU A 226 -8.61 -19.29 8.30
CA LEU A 226 -8.34 -17.96 8.86
C LEU A 226 -6.85 -17.81 9.19
N LYS A 227 -6.24 -18.82 9.81
CA LYS A 227 -4.80 -18.85 10.08
C LYS A 227 -3.98 -18.78 8.79
N LYS A 228 -4.38 -19.50 7.74
CA LYS A 228 -3.72 -19.43 6.42
C LYS A 228 -3.82 -18.03 5.81
N MET A 229 -5.01 -17.41 5.81
CA MET A 229 -5.21 -16.05 5.31
C MET A 229 -4.40 -15.04 6.12
N LYS A 230 -4.37 -15.16 7.46
CA LYS A 230 -3.55 -14.30 8.33
C LYS A 230 -2.08 -14.34 7.93
N ARG A 231 -1.52 -15.53 7.66
CA ARG A 231 -0.13 -15.67 7.20
C ARG A 231 0.12 -14.96 5.87
N VAL A 232 -0.82 -15.05 4.93
CA VAL A 232 -0.71 -14.38 3.61
C VAL A 232 -0.74 -12.87 3.77
N ILE A 233 -1.66 -12.34 4.59
CA ILE A 233 -1.77 -10.90 4.85
C ILE A 233 -0.48 -10.38 5.50
N VAL A 234 0.02 -11.05 6.54
CA VAL A 234 1.27 -10.67 7.22
C VAL A 234 2.44 -10.65 6.23
N ALA A 235 2.58 -11.68 5.39
CA ALA A 235 3.63 -11.73 4.37
C ALA A 235 3.49 -10.62 3.32
N GLN A 236 2.27 -10.21 2.97
CA GLN A 236 2.04 -9.06 2.08
C GLN A 236 2.40 -7.74 2.75
N GLU A 237 2.07 -7.55 4.03
CA GLU A 237 2.45 -6.36 4.79
C GLU A 237 3.95 -6.23 4.96
N GLU A 238 4.66 -7.32 5.26
CA GLU A 238 6.13 -7.35 5.32
C GLU A 238 6.76 -6.98 3.98
N ARG A 239 6.25 -7.54 2.87
CA ARG A 239 6.69 -7.16 1.51
C ARG A 239 6.44 -5.69 1.17
N LYS A 240 5.38 -5.07 1.71
CA LYS A 240 5.13 -3.63 1.54
C LYS A 240 6.11 -2.78 2.33
N LYS A 241 6.45 -3.19 3.56
CA LYS A 241 7.49 -2.55 4.39
C LYS A 241 8.86 -2.58 3.69
N ASP A 242 9.25 -3.74 3.13
CA ASP A 242 10.54 -3.90 2.43
C ASP A 242 10.64 -3.06 1.14
N LYS A 243 9.50 -2.77 0.50
CA LYS A 243 9.44 -1.93 -0.71
C LYS A 243 9.50 -0.43 -0.43
N GLY A 244 9.64 -0.03 0.84
CA GLY A 244 9.74 1.38 1.23
C GLY A 244 8.49 2.17 0.84
N ASP A 245 7.32 1.53 0.93
CA ASP A 245 6.04 2.18 0.65
C ASP A 245 5.85 3.31 1.67
N LYS A 246 6.06 4.56 1.21
CA LYS A 246 5.85 5.80 1.97
C LYS A 246 4.37 6.16 1.99
N ASP A 247 3.50 5.17 2.10
CA ASP A 247 2.08 5.41 2.24
C ASP A 247 1.84 5.93 3.66
N ASN A 248 1.78 7.26 3.77
CA ASN A 248 1.54 8.01 5.01
C ASN A 248 0.19 7.66 5.67
N THR A 249 -0.59 6.77 5.07
CA THR A 249 -1.85 6.20 5.54
C THR A 249 -1.67 4.99 6.47
N SER A 250 -0.47 4.41 6.54
CA SER A 250 -0.20 3.29 7.45
C SER A 250 0.20 3.82 8.83
N LEU A 251 -0.73 3.75 9.79
CA LEU A 251 -0.44 3.99 11.20
C LEU A 251 0.59 2.95 11.68
N PRO A 252 1.79 3.36 12.14
CA PRO A 252 2.77 2.41 12.62
C PRO A 252 2.31 1.87 13.98
N GLY A 253 1.83 0.63 13.97
CA GLY A 253 1.57 -0.18 15.15
C GLY A 253 2.36 -1.49 15.09
N PRO A 254 2.51 -2.20 16.23
CA PRO A 254 3.06 -3.56 16.22
C PRO A 254 2.30 -4.41 15.20
N SER A 255 2.99 -5.31 14.49
CA SER A 255 2.48 -6.19 13.43
C SER A 255 1.41 -7.20 13.87
N GLU A 256 0.77 -6.97 15.00
CA GLU A 256 -0.36 -7.73 15.50
C GLU A 256 -1.63 -7.08 14.95
N GLY A 257 -2.04 -7.50 13.74
CA GLY A 257 -3.19 -7.01 12.97
C GLY A 257 -4.55 -7.14 13.65
N TYR A 258 -4.72 -6.54 14.83
CA TYR A 258 -6.00 -6.25 15.46
C TYR A 258 -6.26 -4.75 15.34
N GLY A 259 -7.42 -4.39 14.79
CA GLY A 259 -7.87 -3.01 14.78
C GLY A 259 -7.91 -2.47 16.22
N ARG A 260 -7.11 -1.44 16.51
CA ARG A 260 -7.17 -0.71 17.77
C ARG A 260 -7.95 0.58 17.58
N ILE A 261 -8.74 0.94 18.58
CA ILE A 261 -9.28 2.29 18.70
C ILE A 261 -8.18 3.16 19.31
N TRP A 262 -7.78 4.20 18.60
CA TRP A 262 -6.72 5.10 19.02
C TRP A 262 -7.28 6.18 19.95
N SER A 263 -6.62 6.41 21.09
CA SER A 263 -6.94 7.56 21.94
C SER A 263 -6.31 8.84 21.38
N ALA A 264 -6.83 10.00 21.80
CA ALA A 264 -6.30 11.29 21.37
C ALA A 264 -4.81 11.44 21.77
N GLU A 265 -4.43 10.96 22.96
CA GLU A 265 -3.05 10.91 23.44
C GLU A 265 -2.13 10.08 22.52
N ASP A 266 -2.59 8.90 22.08
CA ASP A 266 -1.80 8.03 21.18
C ASP A 266 -1.49 8.71 19.84
N ILE A 267 -2.47 9.43 19.31
CA ILE A 267 -2.33 10.19 18.05
C ILE A 267 -1.34 11.35 18.23
N LEU A 268 -1.41 12.06 19.36
CA LEU A 268 -0.51 13.16 19.66
C LEU A 268 0.93 12.69 19.87
N GLU A 269 1.14 11.55 20.51
CA GLU A 269 2.48 10.99 20.70
C GLU A 269 3.12 10.54 19.39
N LEU A 270 2.35 9.92 18.49
CA LEU A 270 2.82 9.61 17.14
C LEU A 270 3.24 10.86 16.37
N LYS A 271 2.42 11.92 16.43
CA LYS A 271 2.75 13.19 15.77
C LYS A 271 4.06 13.77 16.31
N ARG A 272 4.31 13.69 17.62
CA ARG A 272 5.59 14.11 18.23
C ARG A 272 6.76 13.28 17.70
N LYS A 273 6.68 11.95 17.74
CA LYS A 273 7.76 11.07 17.25
C LYS A 273 8.07 11.28 15.77
N LYS A 274 7.04 11.52 14.95
CA LYS A 274 7.22 11.86 13.53
C LYS A 274 7.96 13.19 13.38
N TRP A 275 7.54 14.22 14.11
CA TRP A 275 8.18 15.53 14.09
C TRP A 275 9.64 15.47 14.55
N GLU A 276 9.94 14.71 15.61
CA GLU A 276 11.29 14.48 16.10
C GLU A 276 12.16 13.77 15.05
N GLY A 277 11.62 12.76 14.36
CA GLY A 277 12.30 12.08 13.27
C GLY A 277 12.60 13.01 12.08
N GLU A 278 11.63 13.84 11.68
CA GLU A 278 11.81 14.85 10.63
C GLU A 278 12.86 15.91 11.01
N GLU A 279 12.88 16.34 12.28
CA GLU A 279 13.87 17.28 12.79
C GLU A 279 15.28 16.67 12.82
N GLN A 280 15.39 15.41 13.23
CA GLN A 280 16.66 14.67 13.20
C GLN A 280 17.18 14.52 11.75
N GLU A 281 16.32 14.12 10.81
CA GLU A 281 16.71 14.01 9.40
C GLU A 281 17.14 15.37 8.82
N ALA A 282 16.45 16.46 9.20
CA ALA A 282 16.83 17.81 8.81
C ALA A 282 18.19 18.24 9.39
N ARG A 283 18.49 17.88 10.65
CA ARG A 283 19.80 18.12 11.28
C ARG A 283 20.90 17.35 10.56
N GLU A 284 20.69 16.07 10.27
CA GLU A 284 21.65 15.24 9.53
C GLU A 284 21.89 15.77 8.12
N LYS A 285 20.84 16.23 7.42
CA LYS A 285 21.00 16.88 6.09
C LYS A 285 21.84 18.15 6.19
N LYS A 286 21.60 19.00 7.18
CA LYS A 286 22.41 20.22 7.41
C LYS A 286 23.87 19.88 7.69
N GLU A 287 24.13 18.88 8.53
CA GLU A 287 25.49 18.42 8.82
C GLU A 287 26.19 17.85 7.58
N ARG A 288 25.49 17.05 6.76
CA ARG A 288 26.02 16.54 5.47
C ARG A 288 26.39 17.66 4.51
N VAL A 289 25.58 18.72 4.43
CA VAL A 289 25.88 19.88 3.57
C VAL A 289 27.13 20.60 4.08
N LYS A 290 27.23 20.83 5.39
CA LYS A 290 28.41 21.45 6.00
C LYS A 290 29.67 20.63 5.75
N ASN A 291 29.62 19.32 5.97
CA ASN A 291 30.75 18.42 5.72
C ASN A 291 31.19 18.41 4.25
N LYS A 292 30.24 18.51 3.30
CA LYS A 292 30.58 18.64 1.87
C LYS A 292 31.32 19.95 1.57
N GLU A 293 30.88 21.06 2.15
CA GLU A 293 31.54 22.36 1.96
C GLU A 293 32.94 22.39 2.59
N ASP A 294 33.08 21.87 3.82
CA ASP A 294 34.38 21.75 4.50
C ASP A 294 35.35 20.87 3.69
N MET A 295 34.87 19.77 3.11
CA MET A 295 35.68 18.91 2.22
C MET A 295 36.08 19.61 0.92
N LYS A 296 35.20 20.44 0.36
CA LYS A 296 35.49 21.24 -0.84
C LYS A 296 36.59 22.27 -0.57
N ILE A 297 36.52 22.96 0.58
CA ILE A 297 37.55 23.91 1.03
C ILE A 297 38.89 23.18 1.24
N LYS A 298 38.90 22.04 1.95
CA LYS A 298 40.11 21.24 2.16
C LYS A 298 40.74 20.77 0.85
N LYS A 299 39.93 20.30 -0.11
CA LYS A 299 40.41 19.87 -1.44
C LYS A 299 41.00 21.03 -2.25
N ALA A 300 40.40 22.21 -2.19
CA ALA A 300 40.93 23.40 -2.86
C ALA A 300 42.29 23.82 -2.28
N ALA A 301 42.44 23.79 -0.95
CA ALA A 301 43.71 24.10 -0.29
C ALA A 301 44.81 23.08 -0.64
N PHE A 302 44.47 21.79 -0.70
CA PHE A 302 45.37 20.73 -1.15
C PHE A 302 45.88 20.97 -2.58
N GLU A 303 45.00 21.29 -3.53
CA GLU A 303 45.40 21.56 -4.91
C GLU A 303 46.27 22.83 -5.04
N ALA A 304 46.01 23.85 -4.22
CA ALA A 304 46.83 25.06 -4.19
C ALA A 304 48.26 24.76 -3.69
N GLU A 305 48.41 23.93 -2.66
CA GLU A 305 49.74 23.51 -2.18
C GLU A 305 50.46 22.64 -3.21
N TRP A 306 49.75 21.69 -3.82
CA TRP A 306 50.28 20.86 -4.89
C TRP A 306 50.80 21.68 -6.08
N LYS A 307 50.05 22.72 -6.49
CA LYS A 307 50.46 23.65 -7.55
C LYS A 307 51.76 24.39 -7.20
N LYS A 308 51.89 24.86 -5.96
CA LYS A 308 53.12 25.52 -5.47
C LYS A 308 54.33 24.59 -5.50
N ILE A 309 54.14 23.32 -5.10
CA ILE A 309 55.19 22.30 -5.12
C ILE A 309 55.64 22.00 -6.55
N ILE A 310 54.71 21.82 -7.50
CA ILE A 310 55.05 21.62 -8.91
C ILE A 310 55.85 22.81 -9.46
N GLU A 311 55.39 24.03 -9.20
CA GLU A 311 56.05 25.24 -9.70
C GLU A 311 57.44 25.45 -9.10
N GLY A 312 57.61 25.13 -7.82
CA GLY A 312 58.93 25.09 -7.17
C GLY A 312 59.86 24.05 -7.79
N HIS A 313 59.35 22.83 -8.04
CA HIS A 313 60.12 21.77 -8.68
C HIS A 313 60.52 22.13 -10.12
N LYS A 314 59.60 22.71 -10.90
CA LYS A 314 59.87 23.18 -12.26
C LYS A 314 61.01 24.19 -12.27
N ARG A 315 60.95 25.21 -11.41
CA ARG A 315 62.05 26.20 -11.25
C ARG A 315 63.38 25.55 -10.88
N ALA A 316 63.36 24.57 -9.98
CA ALA A 316 64.58 23.85 -9.59
C ALA A 316 65.16 23.03 -10.76
N VAL A 317 64.32 22.39 -11.57
CA VAL A 317 64.73 21.65 -12.77
C VAL A 317 65.27 22.59 -13.84
N ASP A 318 64.64 23.74 -14.08
CA ASP A 318 65.11 24.74 -15.04
C ASP A 318 66.48 25.28 -14.64
N LYS A 319 66.68 25.60 -13.35
CA LYS A 319 67.99 26.01 -12.80
C LYS A 319 69.04 24.90 -12.96
N TRP A 320 68.68 23.66 -12.64
CA TRP A 320 69.59 22.51 -12.79
C TRP A 320 69.99 22.27 -14.26
N ASN A 321 69.05 22.41 -15.21
CA ASN A 321 69.33 22.31 -16.64
C ASN A 321 70.32 23.40 -17.08
N GLU A 322 70.15 24.62 -16.59
CA GLU A 322 71.03 25.75 -16.88
C GLU A 322 72.45 25.53 -16.31
N GLU A 323 72.56 25.08 -15.06
CA GLU A 323 73.86 24.72 -14.45
C GLU A 323 74.55 23.58 -15.23
N CYS A 324 73.80 22.56 -15.67
CA CYS A 324 74.34 21.49 -16.49
C CYS A 324 74.78 21.98 -17.87
N ARG A 325 74.06 22.95 -18.46
CA ARG A 325 74.42 23.58 -19.74
C ARG A 325 75.75 24.34 -19.62
N GLN A 326 75.90 25.15 -18.58
CA GLN A 326 77.14 25.90 -18.31
C GLN A 326 78.33 24.97 -18.04
N LEU A 327 78.14 23.90 -17.26
CA LEU A 327 79.20 22.90 -17.02
C LEU A 327 79.60 22.14 -18.29
N LYS A 328 78.65 21.92 -19.21
CA LYS A 328 78.92 21.32 -20.52
C LYS A 328 79.73 22.27 -21.42
N GLU A 329 79.38 23.56 -21.45
CA GLU A 329 80.11 24.60 -22.19
C GLU A 329 81.55 24.76 -21.68
N ASN A 330 81.77 24.59 -20.38
CA ASN A 330 83.09 24.66 -19.73
C ASN A 330 83.91 23.34 -19.78
N GLY A 331 83.44 22.31 -20.50
CA GLY A 331 84.18 21.06 -20.70
C GLY A 331 84.25 20.12 -19.49
N ALA A 332 83.38 20.29 -18.48
CA ALA A 332 83.37 19.45 -17.29
C ALA A 332 82.87 18.01 -17.57
N LYS A 333 83.49 17.01 -16.94
CA LYS A 333 83.09 15.59 -17.10
C LYS A 333 81.70 15.36 -16.48
N LYS A 334 80.85 14.57 -17.15
CA LYS A 334 79.46 14.28 -16.75
C LYS A 334 79.28 13.74 -15.32
N LYS A 335 80.32 13.12 -14.76
CA LYS A 335 80.34 12.61 -13.38
C LYS A 335 80.32 13.71 -12.30
N ASP A 336 80.75 14.92 -12.66
CA ASP A 336 80.87 16.07 -11.75
C ASP A 336 79.64 16.99 -11.85
N TRP A 337 78.60 16.57 -12.59
CA TRP A 337 77.37 17.33 -12.76
C TRP A 337 76.47 17.20 -11.51
N PRO A 338 75.75 18.27 -11.13
CA PRO A 338 74.82 18.22 -10.01
C PRO A 338 73.72 17.17 -10.22
N ARG A 339 73.19 16.61 -9.14
CA ARG A 339 72.11 15.62 -9.22
C ARG A 339 70.78 16.31 -9.56
N LYS A 340 69.97 15.65 -10.38
CA LYS A 340 68.64 16.16 -10.76
C LYS A 340 67.74 16.30 -9.53
N PRO A 341 66.98 17.41 -9.39
CA PRO A 341 65.99 17.56 -8.33
C PRO A 341 64.98 16.40 -8.28
N THR A 342 64.63 15.95 -7.09
CA THR A 342 63.66 14.86 -6.85
C THR A 342 62.22 15.37 -6.87
N HIS A 343 61.31 14.61 -7.47
CA HIS A 343 59.90 14.94 -7.59
C HIS A 343 59.08 14.28 -6.47
N ILE A 344 58.22 15.04 -5.79
CA ILE A 344 57.29 14.51 -4.76
C ILE A 344 56.01 14.07 -5.45
N SER A 345 55.50 12.87 -5.15
CA SER A 345 54.26 12.37 -5.76
C SER A 345 53.01 13.04 -5.16
N LYS A 346 52.01 13.34 -5.99
CA LYS A 346 50.70 13.84 -5.55
C LYS A 346 50.02 12.88 -4.56
N LYS A 347 50.27 11.56 -4.71
CA LYS A 347 49.73 10.52 -3.82
C LYS A 347 50.27 10.65 -2.39
N ASP A 348 51.56 10.94 -2.23
CA ASP A 348 52.20 11.06 -0.91
C ASP A 348 51.70 12.31 -0.17
N LEU A 349 51.52 13.41 -0.90
CA LEU A 349 50.92 14.63 -0.35
C LEU A 349 49.44 14.41 0.01
N SER A 350 48.70 13.65 -0.79
CA SER A 350 47.31 13.30 -0.53
C SER A 350 47.16 12.47 0.75
N VAL A 351 48.04 11.50 0.99
CA VAL A 351 48.07 10.70 2.23
C VAL A 351 48.32 11.56 3.44
N LYS A 352 49.19 12.58 3.33
CA LYS A 352 49.46 13.54 4.41
C LYS A 352 48.25 14.43 4.75
N TRP A 353 47.45 14.80 3.74
CA TRP A 353 46.31 15.70 3.89
C TRP A 353 45.01 15.00 4.33
N PHE A 354 44.74 13.82 3.78
CA PHE A 354 43.47 13.11 3.96
C PHE A 354 43.60 11.80 4.74
N GLY A 355 44.81 11.46 5.18
CA GLY A 355 45.12 10.17 5.80
C GLY A 355 45.24 9.04 4.78
N THR A 356 45.73 7.89 5.24
CA THR A 356 45.70 6.66 4.44
C THR A 356 44.27 6.17 4.31
N SER A 357 43.79 5.99 3.06
CA SER A 357 42.54 5.28 2.81
C SER A 357 42.72 3.82 3.24
N LYS A 358 42.30 3.48 4.47
CA LYS A 358 42.12 2.10 4.89
C LYS A 358 40.99 1.52 4.03
N LYS A 359 41.32 0.64 3.08
CA LYS A 359 40.37 -0.37 2.59
C LYS A 359 39.83 -1.09 3.82
N SER A 360 38.52 -1.04 4.03
CA SER A 360 37.82 -1.90 4.98
C SER A 360 38.02 -3.35 4.54
N SER A 361 38.90 -4.07 5.22
CA SER A 361 38.78 -5.52 5.28
C SER A 361 37.56 -5.81 6.14
N GLN A 362 36.59 -6.53 5.59
CA GLN A 362 35.51 -7.16 6.36
C GLN A 362 36.14 -8.02 7.45
N GLU A 363 35.96 -7.62 8.71
CA GLU A 363 36.03 -8.54 9.83
C GLU A 363 34.75 -9.37 9.81
N VAL A 364 34.86 -10.63 9.41
CA VAL A 364 33.87 -11.66 9.68
C VAL A 364 33.93 -11.91 11.18
N VAL A 365 32.91 -11.43 11.90
CA VAL A 365 32.65 -11.80 13.29
C VAL A 365 32.32 -13.29 13.30
N GLY A 366 33.26 -14.10 13.79
CA GLY A 366 32.99 -15.45 14.23
C GLY A 366 32.35 -15.38 15.60
N ASP A 367 31.10 -15.84 15.70
CA ASP A 367 30.48 -16.19 16.97
C ASP A 367 30.23 -17.69 17.01
N ASP A 368 30.76 -18.24 18.09
CA ASP A 368 30.75 -19.61 18.57
C ASP A 368 29.34 -20.01 19.06
N LYS A 369 28.80 -21.14 18.57
CA LYS A 369 27.90 -22.02 19.35
C LYS A 369 28.03 -23.46 18.90
N GLY A 370 28.43 -24.31 19.85
CA GLY A 370 28.68 -25.72 19.65
C GLY A 370 27.46 -26.65 19.66
N ALA A 371 27.81 -27.89 19.31
CA ALA A 371 27.32 -29.20 19.78
C ALA A 371 25.84 -29.58 19.63
N THR A 372 25.59 -30.56 18.74
CA THR A 372 24.98 -31.91 18.93
C THR A 372 24.74 -32.46 17.50
N GLY A 373 25.17 -33.64 17.04
CA GLY A 373 25.13 -34.98 17.61
C GLY A 373 24.06 -35.83 16.87
N GLY A 374 24.47 -36.90 16.16
CA GLY A 374 23.61 -37.95 15.56
C GLY A 374 23.63 -37.96 14.02
N GLU A 375 24.33 -38.87 13.33
CA GLU A 375 24.05 -40.32 13.05
C GLU A 375 23.14 -40.58 11.84
N GLY A 376 23.63 -41.46 10.93
CA GLY A 376 22.91 -42.19 9.87
C GLY A 376 22.39 -41.35 8.69
N ASP A 377 22.46 -41.73 7.42
CA ASP A 377 22.77 -43.01 6.78
C ASP A 377 23.21 -42.74 5.33
N LYS A 378 24.14 -43.58 4.87
CA LYS A 378 24.39 -43.82 3.44
C LYS A 378 23.30 -44.74 2.94
N GLU A 379 22.56 -44.35 1.91
CA GLU A 379 22.07 -45.36 0.96
C GLU A 379 21.96 -44.78 -0.45
N SER A 380 22.63 -45.50 -1.35
CA SER A 380 22.66 -45.36 -2.79
C SER A 380 21.32 -45.73 -3.41
N ASN A 381 20.89 -45.03 -4.46
CA ASN A 381 20.45 -45.72 -5.66
C ASN A 381 20.56 -44.91 -6.95
N LYS A 382 20.98 -45.63 -7.99
CA LYS A 382 21.07 -45.27 -9.40
C LYS A 382 19.69 -45.20 -10.05
N GLU A 383 19.62 -44.49 -11.18
CA GLU A 383 19.00 -44.85 -12.49
C GLU A 383 18.84 -43.52 -13.27
N ASP A 384 19.64 -43.29 -14.34
CA ASP A 384 19.30 -43.53 -15.77
C ASP A 384 18.11 -42.64 -16.21
N GLU A 385 18.11 -41.78 -17.22
CA GLU A 385 18.93 -41.53 -18.42
C GLU A 385 18.63 -40.10 -18.95
N PRO A 386 19.34 -39.59 -19.98
CA PRO A 386 19.28 -38.19 -20.43
C PRO A 386 18.25 -37.96 -21.54
N VAL A 387 17.68 -36.75 -21.60
CA VAL A 387 17.00 -36.26 -22.81
C VAL A 387 17.63 -34.93 -23.20
N ASP A 388 18.41 -35.03 -24.27
CA ASP A 388 18.93 -33.95 -25.08
C ASP A 388 17.78 -33.27 -25.86
N VAL A 389 18.10 -32.14 -26.48
CA VAL A 389 17.47 -31.59 -27.69
C VAL A 389 16.74 -30.22 -27.58
N GLN A 390 17.47 -29.26 -28.16
CA GLN A 390 17.08 -28.05 -28.91
C GLN A 390 16.63 -26.77 -28.18
N ASN A 391 17.62 -25.88 -28.03
CA ASN A 391 17.49 -24.47 -28.33
C ASN A 391 17.07 -24.28 -29.79
N ASP A 392 15.98 -23.54 -30.03
CA ASP A 392 15.82 -22.78 -31.26
C ASP A 392 15.58 -21.30 -30.90
N PHE A 393 16.56 -20.54 -31.35
CA PHE A 393 16.61 -19.11 -31.54
C PHE A 393 15.80 -18.82 -32.81
N ASP A 394 14.92 -17.83 -32.82
CA ASP A 394 14.60 -17.09 -34.04
C ASP A 394 14.16 -15.66 -33.66
N GLU A 395 14.96 -14.71 -34.14
CA GLU A 395 14.63 -13.29 -34.33
C GLU A 395 13.90 -13.15 -35.67
N ASP A 396 12.78 -12.43 -35.69
CA ASP A 396 12.52 -11.27 -36.58
C ASP A 396 11.15 -10.63 -36.27
#